data_AF-A0A7C3UGU3-F1
#
_entry.id   AF-A0A7C3UGU3-F1
#
_cell.length_a   1.000
_cell.length_b   1.000
_cell.length_c   1.000
_cell.angle_alpha   90.00
_cell.angle_beta   90.00
_cell.angle_gamma   90.00
#
_symmetry.space_group_name_H-M   'P 1'
#
loop_
_entity.id
_entity.type
_entity.pdbx_description
1 polymer ?
#
loop_
_entity_poly.entity_id
_entity_poly.type
_entity_poly.pdbx_seq_one_letter_code
_entity_poly.pdbx_strand_id
1 'polypeptide(L)'
;TEPLIFERGETIGLLNKDYYFNALDRVSMKPLLNSPMTINNLSDLFDLTDEKTYLFIFNTITSAKDFYSLVKDKGITITYLSTHLVPKERLKRIKEIKEKKYKVVVTTQLVEAGVDIDFDIVVRDVAPLDSINQASGRCNRNGISKGVTYVVKLTDKNGRAYASYIYDAVLLDITEKILSTKEEINEGEFLVLIDHYYRETSQKKTQDVSRNLLEAITKLRYDSEDDTVSISDFKLIDEDYPKIDVFIELNDEAADIWRKYINLRNIEDLFLRKKTFDAFKAEFYQYVVSIPANTKNKPMMVGEIGYVKQAILRDFYDDKTGFITKDTKSVIIW
;
A
#
# COMPACT_ATOMS: atom_id res chain seq x y z
N THR A 1 -7.18 16.77 -14.18
CA THR A 1 -7.98 15.54 -14.11
C THR A 1 -9.43 15.91 -14.32
N GLU A 2 -10.18 15.13 -15.09
CA GLU A 2 -11.62 15.34 -15.28
C GLU A 2 -12.35 14.26 -14.48
N PRO A 3 -13.22 14.64 -13.54
CA PRO A 3 -13.97 13.66 -12.77
C PRO A 3 -14.96 12.94 -13.68
N LEU A 4 -14.89 11.60 -13.72
CA LEU A 4 -15.80 10.74 -14.51
C LEU A 4 -17.25 10.75 -14.02
N ILE A 5 -17.57 11.56 -13.01
CA ILE A 5 -18.94 11.81 -12.52
C ILE A 5 -19.69 12.82 -13.40
N PHE A 6 -18.99 13.56 -14.27
CA PHE A 6 -19.58 14.51 -15.19
C PHE A 6 -19.73 13.91 -16.59
N GLU A 7 -20.82 14.19 -17.27
CA GLU A 7 -21.02 13.75 -18.65
C GLU A 7 -20.08 14.50 -19.61
N ARG A 8 -19.79 13.88 -20.78
CA ARG A 8 -18.93 14.49 -21.80
C ARG A 8 -19.52 15.83 -22.25
N GLY A 9 -18.82 16.92 -21.93
CA GLY A 9 -19.22 18.30 -22.27
C GLY A 9 -19.67 19.15 -21.08
N GLU A 10 -19.86 18.56 -19.88
CA GLU A 10 -20.18 19.31 -18.66
C GLU A 10 -18.96 19.97 -18.01
N THR A 11 -17.75 19.56 -18.41
CA THR A 11 -16.51 20.14 -17.90
C THR A 11 -15.76 20.90 -18.99
N ILE A 12 -15.13 22.01 -18.59
CA ILE A 12 -14.18 22.74 -19.43
C ILE A 12 -12.78 22.39 -18.94
N GLY A 13 -12.03 21.63 -19.75
CA GLY A 13 -10.63 21.35 -19.47
C GLY A 13 -9.78 22.62 -19.59
N LEU A 14 -9.12 23.03 -18.49
CA LEU A 14 -8.19 24.17 -18.50
C LEU A 14 -6.93 23.93 -19.35
N LEU A 15 -6.62 22.66 -19.64
CA LEU A 15 -5.45 22.23 -20.40
C LEU A 15 -5.85 21.12 -21.37
N ASN A 16 -5.22 21.08 -22.55
CA ASN A 16 -5.34 19.98 -23.49
C ASN A 16 -4.52 18.78 -22.99
N LYS A 17 -5.17 17.80 -22.36
CA LYS A 17 -4.51 16.63 -21.77
C LYS A 17 -3.72 15.85 -22.81
N ASP A 18 -4.29 15.62 -24.00
CA ASP A 18 -3.67 14.82 -25.05
C ASP A 18 -2.36 15.43 -25.54
N TYR A 19 -2.30 16.77 -25.64
CA TYR A 19 -1.08 17.48 -26.01
C TYR A 19 0.07 17.22 -25.03
N TYR A 20 -0.21 17.25 -23.71
CA TYR A 20 0.83 17.04 -22.70
C TYR A 20 1.19 15.57 -22.52
N PHE A 21 0.23 14.65 -22.56
CA PHE A 21 0.51 13.21 -22.37
C PHE A 21 1.23 12.58 -23.55
N ASN A 22 0.91 12.97 -24.79
CA ASN A 22 1.58 12.45 -25.98
C ASN A 22 3.04 12.92 -26.10
N ALA A 23 3.41 14.00 -25.41
CA ALA A 23 4.78 14.48 -25.33
C ALA A 23 5.64 13.76 -24.27
N LEU A 24 5.04 12.88 -23.45
CA LEU A 24 5.73 12.14 -22.41
C LEU A 24 6.17 10.75 -22.91
N ASP A 25 7.47 10.49 -22.88
CA ASP A 25 8.07 9.18 -23.21
C ASP A 25 9.18 8.79 -22.22
N ARG A 26 8.99 9.10 -20.94
CA ARG A 26 10.03 8.93 -19.91
C ARG A 26 10.05 7.52 -19.34
N VAL A 27 8.95 6.78 -19.47
CA VAL A 27 8.76 5.46 -18.87
C VAL A 27 8.15 4.49 -19.88
N SER A 28 8.61 3.24 -19.84
CA SER A 28 7.99 2.10 -20.50
C SER A 28 7.46 1.09 -19.46
N MET A 29 6.26 0.57 -19.64
CA MET A 29 5.69 -0.49 -18.81
C MET A 29 5.75 -1.84 -19.54
N LYS A 30 6.27 -2.86 -18.85
CA LYS A 30 6.39 -4.24 -19.31
C LYS A 30 5.55 -5.18 -18.44
N PRO A 31 4.35 -5.59 -18.89
CA PRO A 31 3.52 -6.52 -18.14
C PRO A 31 4.02 -7.97 -18.31
N LEU A 32 4.39 -8.60 -17.20
CA LEU A 32 4.83 -10.00 -17.09
C LEU A 32 3.75 -10.85 -16.39
N LEU A 33 2.48 -10.69 -16.82
CA LEU A 33 1.32 -11.29 -16.16
C LEU A 33 1.05 -12.74 -16.59
N ASN A 34 1.47 -13.11 -17.81
CA ASN A 34 1.27 -14.44 -18.39
C ASN A 34 2.20 -15.50 -17.78
N SER A 35 3.12 -15.10 -16.91
CA SER A 35 4.05 -15.99 -16.21
C SER A 35 4.02 -15.69 -14.71
N PRO A 36 2.97 -16.17 -13.99
CA PRO A 36 2.93 -16.06 -12.54
C PRO A 36 4.21 -16.61 -11.92
N MET A 37 4.78 -15.89 -10.96
CA MET A 37 6.08 -16.22 -10.40
C MET A 37 6.08 -16.15 -8.87
N THR A 38 7.02 -16.88 -8.26
CA THR A 38 7.25 -16.82 -6.83
C THR A 38 8.20 -15.67 -6.48
N ILE A 39 8.26 -15.30 -5.21
CA ILE A 39 9.20 -14.29 -4.71
C ILE A 39 10.66 -14.67 -4.97
N ASN A 40 11.00 -15.96 -4.92
CA ASN A 40 12.33 -16.46 -5.27
C ASN A 40 12.64 -16.18 -6.75
N ASN A 41 11.72 -16.53 -7.65
CA ASN A 41 11.93 -16.28 -9.09
C ASN A 41 12.04 -14.78 -9.40
N LEU A 42 11.27 -13.94 -8.71
CA LEU A 42 11.41 -12.49 -8.83
C LEU A 42 12.81 -12.02 -8.41
N SER A 43 13.37 -12.59 -7.34
CA SER A 43 14.70 -12.22 -6.82
C SER A 43 15.87 -12.64 -7.72
N ASP A 44 15.61 -13.58 -8.64
CA ASP A 44 16.55 -14.05 -9.66
C ASP A 44 16.38 -13.32 -11.00
N LEU A 45 15.25 -12.65 -11.21
CA LEU A 45 14.93 -11.96 -12.46
C LEU A 45 15.78 -10.70 -12.71
N PHE A 46 16.25 -10.06 -11.64
CA PHE A 46 16.98 -8.80 -11.71
C PHE A 46 18.39 -8.94 -11.13
N ASP A 47 19.39 -8.48 -11.88
CA ASP A 47 20.74 -8.30 -11.37
C ASP A 47 20.83 -7.02 -10.55
N LEU A 48 20.61 -7.15 -9.24
CA LEU A 48 20.69 -6.04 -8.30
C LEU A 48 22.11 -5.52 -8.08
N THR A 49 23.13 -6.03 -8.78
CA THR A 49 24.53 -5.58 -8.67
C THR A 49 24.95 -4.58 -9.75
N ASP A 50 24.08 -4.27 -10.72
CA ASP A 50 24.31 -3.30 -11.80
C ASP A 50 24.46 -1.81 -11.36
N GLU A 51 24.21 -0.83 -12.23
CA GLU A 51 24.24 0.60 -11.86
C GLU A 51 22.83 1.21 -11.67
N LYS A 52 21.78 0.39 -11.69
CA LYS A 52 20.39 0.85 -11.67
C LYS A 52 19.81 0.90 -10.25
N THR A 53 18.89 1.81 -10.05
CA THR A 53 18.10 1.91 -8.81
C THR A 53 16.75 1.22 -8.97
N TYR A 54 16.32 0.48 -7.95
CA TYR A 54 15.14 -0.35 -7.99
C TYR A 54 14.14 -0.01 -6.89
N LEU A 55 12.87 0.08 -7.27
CA LEU A 55 11.74 0.15 -6.36
C LEU A 55 10.85 -1.07 -6.54
N PHE A 56 10.83 -1.96 -5.55
CA PHE A 56 9.95 -3.12 -5.52
C PHE A 56 8.74 -2.82 -4.64
N ILE A 57 7.55 -2.85 -5.23
CA ILE A 57 6.27 -2.57 -4.57
C ILE A 57 5.43 -3.83 -4.57
N PHE A 58 5.11 -4.30 -3.37
CA PHE A 58 4.36 -5.53 -3.15
C PHE A 58 2.96 -5.23 -2.61
N ASN A 59 2.04 -6.13 -2.89
CA ASN A 59 0.68 -6.04 -2.39
C ASN A 59 0.55 -6.29 -0.89
N THR A 60 1.45 -7.09 -0.32
CA THR A 60 1.32 -7.58 1.06
C THR A 60 2.62 -7.37 1.81
N ILE A 61 2.54 -7.10 3.11
CA ILE A 61 3.76 -7.02 3.95
C ILE A 61 4.54 -8.34 3.92
N THR A 62 3.84 -9.47 3.90
CA THR A 62 4.46 -10.79 3.88
C THR A 62 5.35 -10.97 2.66
N SER A 63 4.82 -10.75 1.45
CA SER A 63 5.62 -10.85 0.22
C SER A 63 6.77 -9.84 0.16
N ALA A 64 6.56 -8.62 0.68
CA ALA A 64 7.63 -7.62 0.79
C ALA A 64 8.75 -8.07 1.74
N LYS A 65 8.41 -8.63 2.92
CA LYS A 65 9.39 -9.13 3.90
C LYS A 65 10.14 -10.35 3.38
N ASP A 66 9.44 -11.26 2.70
CA ASP A 66 10.05 -12.44 2.07
C ASP A 66 11.08 -12.01 1.04
N PHE A 67 10.73 -11.07 0.14
CA PHE A 67 11.66 -10.55 -0.86
C PHE A 67 12.86 -9.84 -0.22
N TYR A 68 12.61 -8.92 0.73
CA TYR A 68 13.67 -8.20 1.43
C TYR A 68 14.68 -9.15 2.08
N SER A 69 14.19 -10.23 2.69
CA SER A 69 15.04 -11.23 3.35
C SER A 69 15.94 -11.99 2.38
N LEU A 70 15.51 -12.21 1.13
CA LEU A 70 16.30 -12.87 0.10
C LEU A 70 17.42 -11.98 -0.47
N VAL A 71 17.21 -10.67 -0.50
CA VAL A 71 18.12 -9.75 -1.20
C VAL A 71 19.00 -8.91 -0.28
N LYS A 72 18.68 -8.81 1.02
CA LYS A 72 19.40 -7.94 1.96
C LYS A 72 20.89 -8.26 2.13
N ASP A 73 21.26 -9.53 1.97
CA ASP A 73 22.63 -10.00 2.20
C ASP A 73 23.46 -10.04 0.89
N LYS A 74 22.92 -9.53 -0.24
CA LYS A 74 23.61 -9.48 -1.55
C LYS A 74 24.64 -8.34 -1.66
N GLY A 75 25.05 -7.71 -0.57
CA GLY A 75 26.06 -6.63 -0.56
C GLY A 75 25.60 -5.29 -1.18
N ILE A 76 24.29 -5.07 -1.27
CA ILE A 76 23.67 -3.87 -1.87
C ILE A 76 23.12 -2.92 -0.80
N THR A 77 23.08 -1.61 -1.09
CA THR A 77 22.40 -0.67 -0.20
C THR A 77 20.89 -0.80 -0.37
N ILE A 78 20.23 -1.36 0.64
CA ILE A 78 18.80 -1.67 0.61
C ILE A 78 18.07 -1.08 1.81
N THR A 79 16.83 -0.65 1.60
CA THR A 79 15.91 -0.30 2.69
C THR A 79 14.53 -0.91 2.48
N TYR A 80 13.78 -0.96 3.58
CA TYR A 80 12.43 -1.50 3.63
C TYR A 80 11.47 -0.45 4.16
N LEU A 81 10.28 -0.37 3.58
CA LEU A 81 9.20 0.51 3.99
C LEU A 81 7.88 -0.25 4.10
N SER A 82 7.23 -0.11 5.25
CA SER A 82 5.84 -0.51 5.43
C SER A 82 5.19 0.32 6.52
N THR A 83 3.90 0.12 6.67
CA THR A 83 3.08 0.65 7.76
C THR A 83 3.39 0.05 9.13
N HIS A 84 4.06 -1.11 9.19
CA HIS A 84 4.57 -1.72 10.43
C HIS A 84 5.80 -1.00 11.00
N LEU A 85 6.43 -0.11 10.24
CA LEU A 85 7.46 0.78 10.76
C LEU A 85 6.82 1.96 11.48
N VAL A 86 7.40 2.42 12.58
CA VAL A 86 6.87 3.61 13.25
C VAL A 86 7.00 4.81 12.30
N PRO A 87 6.08 5.79 12.34
CA PRO A 87 6.16 6.96 11.47
C PRO A 87 7.50 7.69 11.54
N LYS A 88 8.13 7.78 12.71
CA LYS A 88 9.46 8.42 12.87
C LYS A 88 10.54 7.80 11.97
N GLU A 89 10.65 6.47 11.99
CA GLU A 89 11.64 5.74 11.20
C GLU A 89 11.29 5.75 9.71
N ARG A 90 10.00 5.66 9.39
CA ARG A 90 9.49 5.75 8.02
C ARG A 90 9.88 7.08 7.37
N LEU A 91 9.67 8.20 8.08
CA LEU A 91 10.07 9.53 7.61
C LEU A 91 11.59 9.65 7.41
N LYS A 92 12.38 9.11 8.33
CA LYS A 92 13.85 9.06 8.20
C LYS A 92 14.26 8.32 6.92
N ARG A 93 13.70 7.13 6.68
CA ARG A 93 14.02 6.32 5.49
C ARG A 93 13.57 6.99 4.20
N ILE A 94 12.37 7.59 4.17
CA ILE A 94 11.90 8.36 3.01
C ILE A 94 12.88 9.49 2.69
N LYS A 95 13.39 10.21 3.70
CA LYS A 95 14.42 11.24 3.50
C LYS A 95 15.69 10.66 2.89
N GLU A 96 16.18 9.53 3.43
CA GLU A 96 17.38 8.85 2.92
C GLU A 96 17.21 8.31 1.50
N ILE A 97 16.01 7.87 1.13
CA ILE A 97 15.67 7.46 -0.24
C ILE A 97 15.75 8.66 -1.19
N LYS A 98 15.21 9.82 -0.80
CA LYS A 98 15.32 11.06 -1.58
C LYS A 98 16.77 11.53 -1.75
N GLU A 99 17.61 11.26 -0.75
CA GLU A 99 19.05 11.49 -0.79
C GLU A 99 19.82 10.43 -1.60
N LYS A 100 19.12 9.50 -2.28
CA LYS A 100 19.67 8.42 -3.10
C LYS A 100 20.67 7.52 -2.37
N LYS A 101 20.47 7.30 -1.06
CA LYS A 101 21.33 6.42 -0.24
C LYS A 101 21.15 4.93 -0.50
N TYR A 102 20.03 4.55 -1.09
CA TYR A 102 19.65 3.16 -1.30
C TYR A 102 19.53 2.87 -2.78
N LYS A 103 20.19 1.79 -3.21
CA LYS A 103 20.04 1.23 -4.55
C LYS A 103 18.71 0.51 -4.70
N VAL A 104 18.28 -0.21 -3.65
CA VAL A 104 17.04 -0.99 -3.65
C VAL A 104 16.11 -0.53 -2.54
N VAL A 105 14.86 -0.28 -2.89
CA VAL A 105 13.79 -0.02 -1.92
C VAL A 105 12.73 -1.10 -2.07
N VAL A 106 12.45 -1.79 -0.97
CA VAL A 106 11.36 -2.76 -0.87
C VAL A 106 10.24 -2.14 -0.08
N THR A 107 9.04 -2.10 -0.64
CA THR A 107 7.90 -1.43 0.01
C THR A 107 6.58 -2.10 -0.32
N THR A 108 5.56 -1.76 0.45
CA THR A 108 4.16 -1.95 0.07
C THR A 108 3.62 -0.69 -0.63
N GLN A 109 2.30 -0.58 -0.80
CA GLN A 109 1.59 0.53 -1.46
C GLN A 109 1.85 1.94 -0.87
N LEU A 110 2.53 2.01 0.28
CA LEU A 110 2.86 3.25 0.99
C LEU A 110 3.51 4.34 0.12
N VAL A 111 4.29 3.96 -0.90
CA VAL A 111 5.01 4.90 -1.77
C VAL A 111 4.22 5.35 -3.00
N GLU A 112 3.04 4.78 -3.26
CA GLU A 112 2.27 5.05 -4.48
C GLU A 112 1.72 6.48 -4.50
N ALA A 113 1.27 7.01 -3.35
CA ALA A 113 0.72 8.35 -3.20
C ALA A 113 1.55 9.23 -2.26
N GLY A 114 1.83 10.47 -2.67
CA GLY A 114 2.37 11.52 -1.79
C GLY A 114 3.88 11.47 -1.48
N VAL A 115 4.62 10.47 -1.98
CA VAL A 115 6.08 10.39 -1.79
C VAL A 115 6.82 10.73 -3.10
N ASP A 116 7.57 11.83 -3.09
CA ASP A 116 8.37 12.27 -4.24
C ASP A 116 9.72 11.52 -4.29
N ILE A 117 9.73 10.35 -4.94
CA ILE A 117 10.90 9.48 -5.13
C ILE A 117 10.99 9.04 -6.59
N ASP A 118 12.20 8.71 -7.03
CA ASP A 118 12.55 8.45 -8.43
C ASP A 118 13.52 7.26 -8.54
N PHE A 119 13.21 6.31 -9.41
CA PHE A 119 14.00 5.09 -9.65
C PHE A 119 14.13 4.78 -11.13
N ASP A 120 15.20 4.09 -11.52
CA ASP A 120 15.40 3.61 -12.89
C ASP A 120 14.44 2.49 -13.26
N ILE A 121 14.21 1.58 -12.30
CA ILE A 121 13.39 0.40 -12.47
C ILE A 121 12.36 0.34 -11.33
N VAL A 122 11.09 0.27 -11.70
CA VAL A 122 10.00 0.01 -10.76
C VAL A 122 9.46 -1.39 -11.04
N VAL A 123 9.29 -2.20 -10.00
CA VAL A 123 8.72 -3.54 -10.11
C VAL A 123 7.51 -3.60 -9.19
N ARG A 124 6.32 -3.78 -9.77
CA ARG A 124 5.04 -3.73 -9.06
C ARG A 124 4.31 -5.06 -9.21
N ASP A 125 3.90 -5.64 -8.09
CA ASP A 125 2.95 -6.77 -8.13
C ASP A 125 1.61 -6.30 -8.73
N VAL A 126 0.90 -7.17 -9.46
CA VAL A 126 -0.33 -6.81 -10.16
C VAL A 126 -1.35 -6.19 -9.20
N ALA A 127 -1.96 -5.08 -9.61
CA ALA A 127 -2.87 -4.28 -8.82
C ALA A 127 -3.87 -3.60 -9.77
N PRO A 128 -4.94 -2.96 -9.29
CA PRO A 128 -5.74 -2.04 -10.09
C PRO A 128 -4.89 -1.11 -10.97
N LEU A 129 -5.33 -0.87 -12.21
CA LEU A 129 -4.52 -0.16 -13.21
C LEU A 129 -4.13 1.27 -12.77
N ASP A 130 -4.97 1.93 -11.98
CA ASP A 130 -4.68 3.23 -11.38
C ASP A 130 -3.50 3.17 -10.40
N SER A 131 -3.43 2.16 -9.54
CA SER A 131 -2.27 1.91 -8.67
C SER A 131 -1.00 1.64 -9.48
N ILE A 132 -1.11 0.84 -10.56
CA ILE A 132 0.03 0.56 -11.46
C ILE A 132 0.54 1.84 -12.13
N ASN A 133 -0.36 2.69 -12.60
CA ASN A 133 0.00 3.97 -13.22
C ASN A 133 0.64 4.93 -12.21
N GLN A 134 0.14 4.98 -10.98
CA GLN A 134 0.75 5.77 -9.89
C GLN A 134 2.17 5.29 -9.57
N ALA A 135 2.38 3.97 -9.48
CA ALA A 135 3.70 3.38 -9.30
C ALA A 135 4.64 3.71 -10.48
N SER A 136 4.13 3.64 -11.71
CA SER A 136 4.90 3.97 -12.92
C SER A 136 5.33 5.44 -12.94
N GLY A 137 4.56 6.34 -12.34
CA GLY A 137 4.94 7.74 -12.15
C GLY A 137 6.09 7.99 -11.18
N ARG A 138 6.58 6.95 -10.48
CA ARG A 138 7.80 6.96 -9.64
C ARG A 138 9.04 6.47 -10.40
N CYS A 139 8.86 6.08 -11.66
CA CYS A 139 9.93 5.69 -12.56
C CYS A 139 10.41 6.93 -13.35
N ASN A 140 11.72 7.20 -13.31
CA ASN A 140 12.45 8.26 -14.02
C ASN A 140 11.66 9.56 -14.36
N ARG A 141 11.35 10.38 -13.35
CA ARG A 141 10.84 11.76 -13.48
C ARG A 141 11.86 12.75 -14.06
N ASN A 142 13.15 12.42 -14.02
CA ASN A 142 14.25 13.34 -14.37
C ASN A 142 14.66 13.30 -15.85
N GLY A 143 14.11 12.38 -16.67
CA GLY A 143 14.20 12.45 -18.13
C GLY A 143 15.56 12.17 -18.76
N ILE A 144 16.54 11.65 -17.99
CA ILE A 144 17.91 11.41 -18.48
C ILE A 144 17.99 10.14 -19.35
N SER A 145 17.24 9.09 -19.00
CA SER A 145 17.12 7.84 -19.77
C SER A 145 15.76 7.20 -19.53
N LYS A 146 15.15 6.53 -20.51
CA LYS A 146 13.82 5.90 -20.34
C LYS A 146 13.81 4.89 -19.19
N GLY A 147 12.99 5.14 -18.17
CA GLY A 147 12.78 4.23 -17.04
C GLY A 147 11.89 3.06 -17.44
N VAL A 148 11.96 1.96 -16.68
CA VAL A 148 11.15 0.77 -16.96
C VAL A 148 10.34 0.35 -15.74
N THR A 149 9.03 0.18 -15.92
CA THR A 149 8.15 -0.41 -14.92
C THR A 149 7.79 -1.84 -15.32
N TYR A 150 8.09 -2.81 -14.46
CA TYR A 150 7.64 -4.19 -14.63
C TYR A 150 6.38 -4.42 -13.79
N VAL A 151 5.33 -4.96 -14.41
CA VAL A 151 4.13 -5.42 -13.69
C VAL A 151 4.17 -6.93 -13.64
N VAL A 152 4.37 -7.50 -12.45
CA VAL A 152 4.54 -8.94 -12.26
C VAL A 152 3.33 -9.54 -11.55
N LYS A 153 3.01 -10.81 -11.83
CA LYS A 153 1.96 -11.54 -11.10
C LYS A 153 2.61 -12.45 -10.05
N LEU A 154 2.61 -12.02 -8.79
CA LEU A 154 3.25 -12.78 -7.71
C LEU A 154 2.26 -13.73 -7.03
N THR A 155 2.73 -14.95 -6.76
CA THR A 155 1.93 -16.00 -6.11
C THR A 155 2.58 -16.49 -4.83
N ASP A 156 1.73 -16.87 -3.88
CA ASP A 156 2.15 -17.60 -2.69
C ASP A 156 2.57 -19.04 -3.05
N LYS A 157 3.12 -19.77 -2.08
CA LYS A 157 3.53 -21.17 -2.30
C LYS A 157 2.39 -22.15 -2.63
N ASN A 158 1.13 -21.72 -2.48
CA ASN A 158 -0.05 -22.50 -2.81
C ASN A 158 -0.60 -22.11 -4.21
N GLY A 159 0.08 -21.23 -4.95
CA GLY A 159 -0.31 -20.76 -6.27
C GLY A 159 -1.36 -19.63 -6.27
N ARG A 160 -1.73 -19.09 -5.09
CA ARG A 160 -2.69 -17.99 -5.00
C ARG A 160 -1.98 -16.66 -5.18
N ALA A 161 -2.53 -15.78 -6.03
CA ALA A 161 -1.96 -14.46 -6.28
C ALA A 161 -2.04 -13.57 -5.02
N TYR A 162 -0.94 -12.89 -4.67
CA TYR A 162 -0.92 -11.95 -3.54
C TYR A 162 -1.90 -10.79 -3.73
N ALA A 163 -2.13 -10.37 -4.97
CA ALA A 163 -3.13 -9.35 -5.32
C ALA A 163 -4.55 -9.71 -4.89
N SER A 164 -4.92 -11.01 -4.96
CA SER A 164 -6.28 -11.50 -4.65
C SER A 164 -6.66 -11.41 -3.17
N TYR A 165 -5.72 -11.05 -2.31
CA TYR A 165 -6.00 -10.78 -0.90
C TYR A 165 -6.32 -9.31 -0.67
N ILE A 166 -5.79 -8.40 -1.50
CA ILE A 166 -5.93 -6.95 -1.32
C ILE A 166 -7.07 -6.38 -2.14
N TYR A 167 -7.21 -6.84 -3.38
CA TYR A 167 -8.07 -6.19 -4.36
C TYR A 167 -9.23 -7.06 -4.79
N ASP A 168 -10.32 -6.38 -5.13
CA ASP A 168 -11.49 -6.98 -5.74
C ASP A 168 -11.14 -7.72 -7.05
N ALA A 169 -11.70 -8.92 -7.19
CA ALA A 169 -11.39 -9.81 -8.31
C ALA A 169 -11.81 -9.21 -9.67
N VAL A 170 -12.84 -8.37 -9.71
CA VAL A 170 -13.30 -7.71 -10.94
C VAL A 170 -12.27 -6.67 -11.40
N LEU A 171 -11.73 -5.87 -10.48
CA LEU A 171 -10.69 -4.89 -10.79
C LEU A 171 -9.42 -5.55 -11.32
N LEU A 172 -9.03 -6.67 -10.71
CA LEU A 172 -7.88 -7.45 -11.15
C LEU A 172 -8.12 -8.08 -12.53
N ASP A 173 -9.28 -8.68 -12.78
CA ASP A 173 -9.66 -9.26 -14.08
C ASP A 173 -9.62 -8.23 -15.21
N ILE A 174 -10.16 -7.03 -14.97
CA ILE A 174 -10.10 -5.94 -15.95
C ILE A 174 -8.65 -5.55 -16.23
N THR A 175 -7.84 -5.36 -15.18
CA THR A 175 -6.43 -4.99 -15.33
C THR A 175 -5.65 -6.05 -16.11
N GLU A 176 -5.80 -7.33 -15.75
CA GLU A 176 -5.13 -8.44 -16.43
C GLU A 176 -5.54 -8.52 -17.91
N LYS A 177 -6.82 -8.34 -18.24
CA LYS A 177 -7.30 -8.31 -19.63
C LYS A 177 -6.69 -7.16 -20.44
N ILE A 178 -6.58 -5.97 -19.85
CA ILE A 178 -5.99 -4.81 -20.51
C ILE A 178 -4.49 -5.04 -20.76
N LEU A 179 -3.77 -5.50 -19.75
CA LEU A 179 -2.30 -5.58 -19.81
C LEU A 179 -1.77 -6.84 -20.49
N SER A 180 -2.45 -7.99 -20.42
CA SER A 180 -1.98 -9.27 -20.99
C SER A 180 -1.85 -9.29 -22.52
N THR A 181 -2.48 -8.33 -23.21
CA THR A 181 -2.47 -8.22 -24.68
C THR A 181 -1.27 -7.43 -25.22
N LYS A 182 -0.42 -6.89 -24.34
CA LYS A 182 0.68 -5.99 -24.67
C LYS A 182 1.99 -6.57 -24.14
N GLU A 183 3.07 -6.47 -24.90
CA GLU A 183 4.42 -6.80 -24.41
C GLU A 183 5.09 -5.58 -23.75
N GLU A 184 4.82 -4.40 -24.29
CA GLU A 184 5.39 -3.14 -23.85
C GLU A 184 4.38 -2.01 -24.09
N ILE A 185 4.31 -1.06 -23.16
CA ILE A 185 3.35 0.06 -23.16
C ILE A 185 4.12 1.34 -22.86
N ASN A 186 4.06 2.33 -23.75
CA ASN A 186 4.75 3.60 -23.55
C ASN A 186 3.92 4.57 -22.71
N GLU A 187 4.56 5.55 -22.07
CA GLU A 187 3.89 6.52 -21.19
C GLU A 187 2.72 7.26 -21.89
N GLY A 188 2.85 7.57 -23.18
CA GLY A 188 1.77 8.18 -23.96
C GLY A 188 0.49 7.33 -24.08
N GLU A 189 0.59 6.00 -23.93
CA GLU A 189 -0.58 5.10 -23.97
C GLU A 189 -1.29 5.02 -22.60
N PHE A 190 -0.68 5.47 -21.51
CA PHE A 190 -1.22 5.28 -20.16
C PHE A 190 -2.58 5.96 -19.97
N LEU A 191 -2.78 7.13 -20.58
CA LEU A 191 -4.05 7.87 -20.50
C LEU A 191 -5.19 7.09 -21.18
N VAL A 192 -4.92 6.51 -22.35
CA VAL A 192 -5.91 5.71 -23.09
C VAL A 192 -6.27 4.45 -22.31
N LEU A 193 -5.27 3.80 -21.70
CA LEU A 193 -5.47 2.59 -20.92
C LEU A 193 -6.24 2.86 -19.63
N ILE A 194 -5.97 3.96 -18.94
CA ILE A 194 -6.69 4.29 -17.70
C ILE A 194 -8.15 4.67 -17.96
N ASP A 195 -8.42 5.41 -19.04
CA ASP A 195 -9.78 5.73 -19.45
C ASP A 195 -10.55 4.46 -19.87
N HIS A 196 -9.88 3.54 -20.58
CA HIS A 196 -10.45 2.23 -20.89
C HIS A 196 -10.77 1.44 -19.62
N TYR A 197 -9.83 1.36 -18.68
CA TYR A 197 -10.02 0.69 -17.39
C TYR A 197 -11.22 1.24 -16.63
N TYR A 198 -11.33 2.56 -16.47
CA TYR A 198 -12.45 3.13 -15.74
C TYR A 198 -13.80 2.86 -16.43
N ARG A 199 -13.84 2.92 -17.77
CA ARG A 199 -15.05 2.55 -18.53
C ARG A 199 -15.48 1.12 -18.25
N GLU A 200 -14.55 0.16 -18.30
CA GLU A 200 -14.84 -1.25 -18.01
C GLU A 200 -15.26 -1.47 -16.54
N THR A 201 -14.62 -0.78 -15.59
CA THR A 201 -14.97 -0.90 -14.16
C THR A 201 -16.36 -0.35 -13.88
N SER A 202 -16.75 0.78 -14.47
CA SER A 202 -18.09 1.35 -14.32
C SER A 202 -19.16 0.43 -14.92
N GLN A 203 -18.89 -0.21 -16.05
CA GLN A 203 -19.84 -1.15 -16.66
C GLN A 203 -20.03 -2.41 -15.79
N LYS A 204 -18.95 -3.00 -15.27
CA LYS A 204 -19.03 -4.22 -14.46
C LYS A 204 -19.54 -3.99 -13.02
N LYS A 205 -19.22 -2.86 -12.39
CA LYS A 205 -19.72 -2.53 -11.02
C LYS A 205 -21.23 -2.26 -10.97
N THR A 206 -21.84 -1.88 -12.09
CA THR A 206 -23.23 -1.38 -12.11
C THR A 206 -24.28 -2.49 -12.10
N GLN A 207 -23.96 -3.77 -12.38
CA GLN A 207 -25.02 -4.74 -12.71
C GLN A 207 -25.54 -5.62 -11.56
N ASP A 208 -24.72 -6.16 -10.66
CA ASP A 208 -25.24 -7.18 -9.72
C ASP A 208 -25.39 -6.70 -8.27
N VAL A 209 -24.33 -6.12 -7.68
CA VAL A 209 -24.34 -5.71 -6.27
C VAL A 209 -25.25 -4.51 -6.04
N SER A 210 -25.16 -3.48 -6.89
CA SER A 210 -26.03 -2.31 -6.83
C SER A 210 -27.50 -2.67 -7.05
N ARG A 211 -27.82 -3.62 -7.94
CA ARG A 211 -29.20 -4.09 -8.14
C ARG A 211 -29.72 -4.82 -6.92
N ASN A 212 -28.92 -5.71 -6.33
CA ASN A 212 -29.31 -6.47 -5.14
C ASN A 212 -29.50 -5.56 -3.92
N LEU A 213 -28.65 -4.55 -3.74
CA LEU A 213 -28.80 -3.51 -2.71
C LEU A 213 -30.03 -2.61 -2.96
N LEU A 214 -30.25 -2.16 -4.19
CA LEU A 214 -31.45 -1.40 -4.54
C LEU A 214 -32.73 -2.23 -4.34
N GLU A 215 -32.67 -3.52 -4.65
CA GLU A 215 -33.75 -4.46 -4.35
C GLU A 215 -33.93 -4.64 -2.84
N ALA A 216 -32.84 -4.73 -2.06
CA ALA A 216 -32.90 -4.76 -0.60
C ALA A 216 -33.54 -3.50 -0.02
N ILE A 217 -33.20 -2.31 -0.53
CA ILE A 217 -33.84 -1.02 -0.17
C ILE A 217 -35.32 -1.05 -0.56
N THR A 218 -35.65 -1.46 -1.78
CA THR A 218 -37.03 -1.52 -2.28
C THR A 218 -37.89 -2.49 -1.46
N LYS A 219 -37.29 -3.59 -0.99
CA LYS A 219 -37.94 -4.61 -0.15
C LYS A 219 -37.80 -4.33 1.36
N LEU A 220 -37.18 -3.21 1.76
CA LEU A 220 -36.89 -2.86 3.15
C LEU A 220 -36.21 -3.99 3.96
N ARG A 221 -35.30 -4.74 3.31
CA ARG A 221 -34.53 -5.82 3.94
C ARG A 221 -33.35 -5.24 4.69
N TYR A 222 -33.53 -4.95 5.98
CA TYR A 222 -32.48 -4.34 6.80
C TYR A 222 -31.33 -5.30 7.15
N ASP A 223 -31.64 -6.58 7.33
CA ASP A 223 -30.72 -7.63 7.76
C ASP A 223 -31.11 -8.97 7.07
N SER A 224 -30.22 -9.97 7.07
CA SER A 224 -30.47 -11.30 6.51
C SER A 224 -29.87 -12.41 7.38
N GLU A 225 -30.67 -13.46 7.63
CA GLU A 225 -30.23 -14.71 8.26
C GLU A 225 -29.92 -15.82 7.23
N ASP A 226 -30.16 -15.55 5.94
CA ASP A 226 -30.16 -16.52 4.84
C ASP A 226 -29.14 -16.21 3.73
N ASP A 227 -28.10 -15.43 4.06
CA ASP A 227 -27.04 -14.95 3.14
C ASP A 227 -27.57 -14.15 1.93
N THR A 228 -28.80 -13.62 2.01
CA THR A 228 -29.35 -12.73 0.97
C THR A 228 -28.92 -11.28 1.21
N VAL A 229 -28.58 -10.56 0.13
CA VAL A 229 -28.13 -9.17 0.24
C VAL A 229 -29.20 -8.29 0.90
N SER A 230 -28.80 -7.61 1.97
CA SER A 230 -29.58 -6.71 2.81
C SER A 230 -28.99 -5.29 2.79
N ILE A 231 -29.68 -4.34 3.41
CA ILE A 231 -29.21 -2.95 3.56
C ILE A 231 -28.00 -2.88 4.49
N SER A 232 -27.90 -3.76 5.49
CA SER A 232 -26.73 -3.82 6.40
C SER A 232 -25.45 -4.25 5.70
N ASP A 233 -25.55 -4.93 4.56
CA ASP A 233 -24.40 -5.31 3.72
C ASP A 233 -23.83 -4.12 2.95
N PHE A 234 -24.53 -2.97 2.92
CA PHE A 234 -24.03 -1.76 2.30
C PHE A 234 -22.85 -1.19 3.10
N LYS A 235 -21.65 -1.31 2.55
CA LYS A 235 -20.45 -0.64 3.06
C LYS A 235 -20.05 0.46 2.10
N LEU A 236 -20.08 1.71 2.57
CA LEU A 236 -19.62 2.88 1.80
C LEU A 236 -18.10 2.83 1.58
N ILE A 237 -17.39 2.27 2.56
CA ILE A 237 -15.96 2.01 2.56
C ILE A 237 -15.84 0.56 3.04
N ASP A 238 -15.22 -0.31 2.25
CA ASP A 238 -14.90 -1.66 2.70
C ASP A 238 -14.08 -1.55 3.99
N GLU A 239 -14.62 -2.07 5.09
CA GLU A 239 -13.89 -2.10 6.35
C GLU A 239 -12.69 -3.03 6.19
N ASP A 240 -11.51 -2.42 6.09
CA ASP A 240 -10.26 -3.04 6.48
C ASP A 240 -10.46 -3.79 7.80
N TYR A 241 -9.90 -4.99 7.88
CA TYR A 241 -9.84 -5.80 9.09
C TYR A 241 -9.58 -4.94 10.34
N PRO A 242 -10.24 -5.22 11.47
CA PRO A 242 -10.10 -4.42 12.68
C PRO A 242 -8.62 -4.25 13.03
N LYS A 243 -8.18 -3.02 13.35
CA LYS A 243 -6.78 -2.67 13.67
C LYS A 243 -6.67 -2.29 15.15
N ILE A 244 -5.51 -2.54 15.73
CA ILE A 244 -5.14 -2.04 17.06
C ILE A 244 -3.90 -1.17 16.96
N ASP A 245 -3.91 -0.04 17.66
CA ASP A 245 -2.78 0.86 17.75
C ASP A 245 -1.80 0.38 18.83
N VAL A 246 -0.52 0.32 18.48
CA VAL A 246 0.55 -0.14 19.36
C VAL A 246 1.65 0.92 19.43
N PHE A 247 1.92 1.41 20.64
CA PHE A 247 3.05 2.27 20.93
C PHE A 247 4.33 1.44 21.12
N ILE A 248 5.37 1.80 20.37
CA ILE A 248 6.67 1.13 20.38
C ILE A 248 7.71 2.02 21.08
N GLU A 249 8.18 1.59 22.25
CA GLU A 249 9.24 2.27 23.00
C GLU A 249 10.62 1.99 22.39
N LEU A 250 10.92 2.66 21.27
CA LEU A 250 12.15 2.42 20.51
C LEU A 250 13.41 2.96 21.18
N ASN A 251 13.29 4.03 21.95
CA ASN A 251 14.41 4.77 22.55
C ASN A 251 13.95 5.53 23.80
N ASP A 252 14.90 6.20 24.47
CA ASP A 252 14.64 6.96 25.70
C ASP A 252 13.61 8.08 25.50
N GLU A 253 13.60 8.72 24.33
CA GLU A 253 12.61 9.74 23.96
C GLU A 253 11.19 9.16 23.93
N ALA A 254 11.02 7.99 23.31
CA ALA A 254 9.74 7.27 23.30
C ALA A 254 9.33 6.85 24.72
N ALA A 255 10.27 6.45 25.56
CA ALA A 255 10.01 6.09 26.96
C ALA A 255 9.49 7.30 27.75
N ASP A 256 10.07 8.49 27.55
CA ASP A 256 9.61 9.72 28.20
C ASP A 256 8.23 10.15 27.70
N ILE A 257 7.95 10.02 26.40
CA ILE A 257 6.62 10.27 25.82
C ILE A 257 5.58 9.32 26.40
N TRP A 258 5.92 8.03 26.54
CA TRP A 258 5.04 7.04 27.15
C TRP A 258 4.74 7.36 28.62
N ARG A 259 5.75 7.77 29.41
CA ARG A 259 5.55 8.21 30.80
C ARG A 259 4.59 9.40 30.88
N LYS A 260 4.72 10.40 29.99
CA LYS A 260 3.77 11.52 29.89
C LYS A 260 2.34 11.03 29.62
N TYR A 261 2.18 10.08 28.70
CA TYR A 261 0.88 9.49 28.38
C TYR A 261 0.24 8.78 29.58
N ILE A 262 0.99 7.96 30.32
CA ILE A 262 0.47 7.28 31.52
C ILE A 262 0.05 8.28 32.59
N ASN A 263 0.82 9.35 32.79
CA ASN A 263 0.52 10.38 33.78
C ASN A 263 -0.77 11.17 33.49
N LEU A 264 -1.29 11.15 32.25
CA LEU A 264 -2.59 11.75 31.93
C LEU A 264 -3.74 11.14 32.74
N ARG A 265 -3.62 9.88 33.18
CA ARG A 265 -4.61 9.21 34.01
C ARG A 265 -4.80 9.89 35.37
N ASN A 266 -3.78 10.60 35.84
CA ASN A 266 -3.82 11.33 37.12
C ASN A 266 -4.55 12.69 37.02
N ILE A 267 -4.90 13.14 35.81
CA ILE A 267 -5.63 14.39 35.59
C ILE A 267 -7.12 14.07 35.57
N GLU A 268 -7.88 14.44 36.59
CA GLU A 268 -9.32 14.20 36.68
C GLU A 268 -10.12 15.04 35.64
N ASP A 269 -9.72 16.30 35.43
CA ASP A 269 -10.35 17.19 34.45
C ASP A 269 -10.11 16.70 33.02
N LEU A 270 -11.18 16.30 32.33
CA LEU A 270 -11.15 15.77 30.97
C LEU A 270 -10.65 16.80 29.94
N PHE A 271 -10.98 18.08 30.10
CA PHE A 271 -10.52 19.14 29.19
C PHE A 271 -9.04 19.40 29.37
N LEU A 272 -8.58 19.48 30.62
CA LEU A 272 -7.16 19.63 30.92
C LEU A 272 -6.38 18.41 30.42
N ARG A 273 -6.88 17.20 30.67
CA ARG A 273 -6.27 15.95 30.17
C ARG A 273 -6.11 15.94 28.66
N LYS A 274 -7.18 16.30 27.93
CA LYS A 274 -7.15 16.40 26.46
C LYS A 274 -6.15 17.45 25.99
N LYS A 275 -6.17 18.65 26.58
CA LYS A 275 -5.23 19.73 26.24
C LYS A 275 -3.77 19.33 26.51
N THR A 276 -3.50 18.65 27.62
CA THR A 276 -2.17 18.12 27.93
C THR A 276 -1.74 17.06 26.92
N PHE A 277 -2.63 16.16 26.50
CA PHE A 277 -2.33 15.19 25.45
C PHE A 277 -2.06 15.85 24.10
N ASP A 278 -2.92 16.79 23.68
CA ASP A 278 -2.80 17.51 22.41
C ASP A 278 -1.44 18.21 22.26
N ALA A 279 -0.82 18.64 23.36
CA ALA A 279 0.50 19.28 23.37
C ALA A 279 1.65 18.35 22.90
N PHE A 280 1.54 17.03 23.09
CA PHE A 280 2.55 16.05 22.66
C PHE A 280 1.97 14.94 21.77
N LYS A 281 0.71 15.09 21.33
CA LYS A 281 -0.01 14.09 20.54
C LYS A 281 0.74 13.74 19.25
N ALA A 282 1.26 14.74 18.54
CA ALA A 282 2.01 14.52 17.31
C ALA A 282 3.25 13.64 17.55
N GLU A 283 4.02 13.92 18.62
CA GLU A 283 5.18 13.12 19.02
C GLU A 283 4.79 11.71 19.46
N PHE A 284 3.67 11.56 20.19
CA PHE A 284 3.15 10.26 20.60
C PHE A 284 2.87 9.37 19.40
N TYR A 285 2.13 9.87 18.40
CA TYR A 285 1.81 9.10 17.20
C TYR A 285 3.02 8.85 16.28
N GLN A 286 4.17 9.49 16.50
CA GLN A 286 5.41 9.14 15.78
C GLN A 286 5.93 7.74 16.12
N TYR A 287 5.48 7.17 17.25
CA TYR A 287 5.88 5.85 17.75
C TYR A 287 4.74 4.83 17.74
N VAL A 288 3.58 5.18 17.18
CA VAL A 288 2.42 4.30 17.09
C VAL A 288 2.37 3.62 15.73
N VAL A 289 2.16 2.30 15.74
CA VAL A 289 1.88 1.49 14.56
C VAL A 289 0.51 0.84 14.72
N SER A 290 -0.30 0.86 13.67
CA SER A 290 -1.57 0.14 13.65
C SER A 290 -1.32 -1.26 13.08
N ILE A 291 -1.73 -2.30 13.78
CA ILE A 291 -1.56 -3.71 13.36
C ILE A 291 -2.91 -4.41 13.29
N PRO A 292 -3.04 -5.51 12.52
CA PRO A 292 -4.28 -6.29 12.50
C PRO A 292 -4.66 -6.80 13.89
N ALA A 293 -5.92 -6.62 14.29
CA ALA A 293 -6.45 -7.04 15.58
C ALA A 293 -6.53 -8.58 15.71
N ASN A 294 -6.36 -9.34 14.64
CA ASN A 294 -6.27 -10.81 14.68
C ASN A 294 -4.84 -11.33 14.93
N THR A 295 -3.83 -10.44 15.01
CA THR A 295 -2.44 -10.80 15.29
C THR A 295 -2.33 -11.62 16.57
N LYS A 296 -1.66 -12.79 16.53
CA LYS A 296 -1.51 -13.69 17.70
C LYS A 296 -0.68 -13.10 18.84
N ASN A 297 0.44 -12.42 18.52
CA ASN A 297 1.31 -11.82 19.51
C ASN A 297 0.90 -10.38 19.83
N LYS A 298 -0.28 -10.22 20.42
CA LYS A 298 -0.73 -8.89 20.88
C LYS A 298 0.13 -8.43 22.06
N PRO A 299 0.61 -7.17 22.04
CA PRO A 299 1.29 -6.60 23.20
C PRO A 299 0.30 -6.37 24.34
N MET A 300 0.82 -6.05 25.53
CA MET A 300 0.00 -5.69 26.67
C MET A 300 -0.80 -4.42 26.35
N MET A 301 -2.11 -4.46 26.59
CA MET A 301 -2.99 -3.30 26.37
C MET A 301 -2.97 -2.38 27.58
N VAL A 302 -2.85 -1.08 27.33
CA VAL A 302 -2.87 -0.03 28.34
C VAL A 302 -3.97 0.97 27.96
N GLY A 303 -5.20 0.66 28.36
CA GLY A 303 -6.38 1.31 27.79
C GLY A 303 -6.64 0.75 26.40
N GLU A 304 -6.75 1.62 25.40
CA GLU A 304 -7.00 1.24 24.00
C GLU A 304 -5.72 1.05 23.18
N ILE A 305 -4.56 1.38 23.75
CA ILE A 305 -3.25 1.33 23.07
C ILE A 305 -2.45 0.12 23.56
N GLY A 306 -1.96 -0.70 22.64
CA GLY A 306 -0.97 -1.73 22.92
C GLY A 306 0.39 -1.11 23.22
N TYR A 307 1.18 -1.70 24.11
CA TYR A 307 2.46 -1.14 24.51
C TYR A 307 3.58 -2.17 24.46
N VAL A 308 4.64 -1.84 23.72
CA VAL A 308 5.88 -2.62 23.64
C VAL A 308 6.99 -1.82 24.33
N LYS A 309 7.36 -2.25 25.54
CA LYS A 309 8.49 -1.69 26.29
C LYS A 309 9.83 -2.11 25.67
N GLN A 310 10.87 -1.30 25.89
CA GLN A 310 12.19 -1.54 25.31
C GLN A 310 12.78 -2.92 25.68
N ALA A 311 12.50 -3.41 26.89
CA ALA A 311 13.01 -4.69 27.39
C ALA A 311 12.50 -5.93 26.63
N ILE A 312 11.37 -5.83 25.92
CA ILE A 312 10.81 -6.92 25.09
C ILE A 312 10.74 -6.53 23.62
N LEU A 313 11.41 -5.44 23.23
CA LEU A 313 11.27 -4.85 21.90
C LEU A 313 11.59 -5.85 20.80
N ARG A 314 12.65 -6.65 20.96
CA ARG A 314 13.09 -7.66 19.98
C ARG A 314 12.07 -8.77 19.71
N ASP A 315 11.12 -8.98 20.60
CA ASP A 315 10.07 -10.00 20.41
C ASP A 315 8.90 -9.50 19.55
N PHE A 316 8.75 -8.18 19.43
CA PHE A 316 7.62 -7.52 18.79
C PHE A 316 8.01 -6.58 17.65
N TYR A 317 9.28 -6.18 17.56
CA TYR A 317 9.74 -5.17 16.63
C TYR A 317 11.14 -5.47 16.10
N ASP A 318 11.27 -5.41 14.79
CA ASP A 318 12.52 -5.54 14.06
C ASP A 318 12.92 -4.16 13.51
N ASP A 319 14.18 -3.75 13.72
CA ASP A 319 14.65 -2.41 13.34
C ASP A 319 14.67 -2.19 11.84
N LYS A 320 14.59 -3.25 11.01
CA LYS A 320 14.54 -3.15 9.55
C LYS A 320 13.13 -3.25 9.00
N THR A 321 12.31 -4.14 9.55
CA THR A 321 11.03 -4.54 8.95
C THR A 321 9.80 -4.15 9.78
N GLY A 322 10.02 -3.55 10.95
CA GLY A 322 8.97 -3.03 11.82
C GLY A 322 8.34 -4.09 12.70
N PHE A 323 7.06 -3.91 13.05
CA PHE A 323 6.33 -4.85 13.90
C PHE A 323 6.35 -6.29 13.35
N ILE A 324 6.61 -7.23 14.25
CA ILE A 324 6.70 -8.67 14.01
C ILE A 324 5.35 -9.28 14.32
N THR A 325 4.66 -9.82 13.31
CA THR A 325 3.40 -10.54 13.48
C THR A 325 3.65 -12.04 13.49
N LYS A 326 3.32 -12.73 14.59
CA LYS A 326 3.48 -14.19 14.75
C LYS A 326 2.33 -15.00 14.15
N ASP A 327 1.75 -14.51 13.07
CA ASP A 327 0.73 -15.26 12.35
C ASP A 327 1.37 -16.12 11.27
N THR A 328 1.11 -17.42 11.36
CA THR A 328 1.24 -18.35 10.24
C THR A 328 0.29 -17.91 9.12
N LYS A 329 0.84 -17.25 8.09
CA LYS A 329 0.17 -16.99 6.80
C LYS A 329 -1.18 -16.23 6.86
N SER A 330 -1.36 -15.24 7.72
CA SER A 330 -2.35 -14.21 7.38
C SER A 330 -1.67 -13.30 6.35
N VAL A 331 -2.23 -13.27 5.14
CA VAL A 331 -1.86 -12.25 4.18
C VAL A 331 -2.32 -10.93 4.77
N ILE A 332 -1.37 -10.14 5.26
CA ILE A 332 -1.67 -8.88 5.91
C ILE A 332 -1.98 -7.88 4.81
N ILE A 333 -3.27 -7.55 4.75
CA ILE A 333 -3.90 -6.64 3.80
C ILE A 333 -3.69 -5.21 4.29
N TRP A 334 -3.28 -4.33 3.38
CA TRP A 334 -2.98 -2.91 3.62
C TRP A 334 -3.74 -2.01 2.68
#